data_AF-U6DG86-F1
#
_entry.id   AF-U6DG86-F1
#
_cell.length_a   1.000
_cell.length_b   1.000
_cell.length_c   1.000
_cell.angle_alpha   90.00
_cell.angle_beta   90.00
_cell.angle_gamma   90.00
#
_symmetry.space_group_name_H-M   'P 1'
#
loop_
_entity.id
_entity.type
_entity.pdbx_description
1 polymer ?
#
loop_
_entity_poly.entity_id
_entity_poly.type
_entity_poly.pdbx_seq_one_letter_code
_entity_poly.pdbx_strand_id
1 'polypeptide(L)'
;MEPTTAPQPDMAPELTPEEEQATKQFLEEINKWTVQYNVSPLSWNVAVKFLMARKFDVLRAIELFHSYRETRRKEGIVKLKPHEEPLRSEILSGKFTILNVRDPTGASIALFTARLHHPHKSVQHVVLQALFYLLDRAVDSFETQRNGLVFIYDMCGSNYTNFELDLGKKVLNLLKGAFPARLKKVLIVGAPIWFRVPYSIISLLLKDKVRERIQILKTSEVTQHLPRECLPENLGGYVKIDLASWNFQFLPQMNGHPDPFDEIILFSLPPALDWDSVHVPGPHAMTIQELLDYVSTRQKRGIYEEYEDIRRENPVGTFHCSMSPGNLEKNRYGDVPCLDQTRVKLTKRSGHTQTDYINASFMDGYKQKNAYIGTQGPLENTY
;
A
#
# COMPACT_ATOMS: atom_id res chain seq x y z
N MET A 1 43.82 3.94 -24.56
CA MET A 1 42.46 4.33 -24.19
C MET A 1 41.56 3.25 -24.74
N GLU A 2 41.25 2.26 -23.91
CA GLU A 2 40.29 1.20 -24.29
C GLU A 2 38.88 1.79 -24.30
N PRO A 3 37.99 1.34 -25.21
CA PRO A 3 36.63 1.84 -25.25
C PRO A 3 35.86 1.29 -24.05
N THR A 4 35.31 2.20 -23.25
CA THR A 4 34.30 1.91 -22.21
C THR A 4 33.16 1.10 -22.82
N THR A 5 33.09 -0.17 -22.43
CA THR A 5 32.02 -1.11 -22.77
C THR A 5 30.67 -0.56 -22.32
N ALA A 6 29.70 -0.56 -23.23
CA ALA A 6 28.29 -0.29 -22.94
C ALA A 6 27.78 -1.22 -21.81
N PRO A 7 26.82 -0.77 -20.98
CA PRO A 7 26.27 -1.60 -19.91
C PRO A 7 25.61 -2.85 -20.52
N GLN A 8 26.09 -4.03 -20.11
CA GLN A 8 25.42 -5.30 -20.41
C GLN A 8 24.01 -5.29 -19.80
N PRO A 9 23.00 -5.91 -20.44
CA PRO A 9 21.69 -6.07 -19.83
C PRO A 9 21.84 -6.89 -18.54
N ASP A 10 21.37 -6.33 -17.42
CA ASP A 10 21.35 -6.98 -16.10
C ASP A 10 20.83 -8.42 -16.23
N MET A 11 21.70 -9.42 -16.12
CA MET A 11 21.28 -10.82 -16.07
C MET A 11 20.39 -11.01 -14.84
N ALA A 12 19.26 -11.72 -15.01
CA ALA A 12 18.40 -12.06 -13.89
C ALA A 12 19.23 -12.79 -12.82
N PRO A 13 19.19 -12.37 -11.54
CA PRO A 13 19.92 -13.04 -10.49
C PRO A 13 19.47 -14.50 -10.43
N GLU A 14 20.41 -15.42 -10.28
CA GLU A 14 20.10 -16.82 -10.00
C GLU A 14 19.28 -16.86 -8.71
N LEU A 15 18.02 -17.27 -8.86
CA LEU A 15 17.11 -17.46 -7.74
C LEU A 15 17.48 -18.77 -7.04
N THR A 16 17.38 -18.77 -5.72
CA THR A 16 17.47 -20.03 -4.97
C THR A 16 16.29 -20.95 -5.32
N PRO A 17 16.42 -22.29 -5.15
CA PRO A 17 15.31 -23.21 -5.41
C PRO A 17 14.03 -22.86 -4.65
N GLU A 18 14.15 -22.33 -3.44
CA GLU A 18 13.02 -21.85 -2.64
C GLU A 18 12.36 -20.60 -3.25
N GLU A 19 13.16 -19.67 -3.77
CA GLU A 19 12.67 -18.45 -4.44
C GLU A 19 12.02 -18.77 -5.80
N GLU A 20 12.55 -19.75 -6.54
CA GLU A 20 11.90 -20.26 -7.74
C GLU A 20 10.54 -20.89 -7.42
N GLN A 21 10.46 -21.69 -6.35
CA GLN A 21 9.21 -22.31 -5.92
C GLN A 21 8.18 -21.27 -5.48
N ALA A 22 8.59 -20.25 -4.72
CA ALA A 22 7.73 -19.13 -4.34
C ALA A 22 7.24 -18.35 -5.58
N THR A 23 8.10 -18.20 -6.59
CA THR A 23 7.75 -17.55 -7.87
C THR A 23 6.71 -18.35 -8.64
N LYS A 24 6.84 -19.68 -8.69
CA LYS A 24 5.84 -20.57 -9.28
C LYS A 24 4.49 -20.47 -8.55
N GLN A 25 4.48 -20.53 -7.22
CA GLN A 25 3.26 -20.40 -6.41
C GLN A 25 2.56 -19.06 -6.62
N PHE A 26 3.32 -17.95 -6.64
CA PHE A 26 2.77 -16.63 -6.94
C PHE A 26 2.14 -16.58 -8.33
N LEU A 27 2.84 -17.09 -9.35
CA LEU A 27 2.33 -17.12 -10.72
C LEU A 27 1.10 -18.01 -10.87
N GLU A 28 1.06 -19.16 -10.20
CA GLU A 28 -0.11 -20.05 -10.20
C GLU A 28 -1.35 -19.32 -9.65
N GLU A 29 -1.24 -18.63 -8.51
CA GLU A 29 -2.37 -17.91 -7.92
C GLU A 29 -2.81 -16.71 -8.77
N ILE A 30 -1.88 -15.87 -9.22
CA ILE A 30 -2.27 -14.71 -10.01
C ILE A 30 -2.73 -15.11 -11.42
N ASN A 31 -2.12 -16.13 -12.05
CA ASN A 31 -2.52 -16.53 -13.40
C ASN A 31 -3.86 -17.30 -13.40
N LYS A 32 -4.27 -17.95 -12.31
CA LYS A 32 -5.66 -18.41 -12.15
C LYS A 32 -6.62 -17.22 -12.28
N TRP A 33 -6.31 -16.12 -11.60
CA TRP A 33 -7.06 -14.87 -11.69
C TRP A 33 -6.99 -14.28 -13.12
N THR A 34 -5.81 -14.18 -13.75
CA THR A 34 -5.73 -13.60 -15.11
C THR A 34 -6.50 -14.43 -16.15
N VAL A 35 -6.45 -15.76 -16.08
CA VAL A 35 -7.20 -16.66 -16.98
C VAL A 35 -8.71 -16.51 -16.76
N GLN A 36 -9.17 -16.44 -15.50
CA GLN A 36 -10.59 -16.23 -15.19
C GLN A 36 -11.15 -14.94 -15.81
N TYR A 37 -10.32 -13.90 -15.91
CA TYR A 37 -10.71 -12.59 -16.43
C TYR A 37 -10.18 -12.32 -17.86
N ASN A 38 -9.68 -13.35 -18.55
CA ASN A 38 -9.15 -13.26 -19.92
C ASN A 38 -8.08 -12.17 -20.12
N VAL A 39 -7.22 -12.01 -19.11
CA VAL A 39 -6.05 -11.12 -19.11
C VAL A 39 -4.79 -11.95 -19.38
N SER A 40 -3.83 -11.35 -20.11
CA SER A 40 -2.52 -11.96 -20.36
C SER A 40 -1.84 -12.42 -19.05
N PRO A 41 -1.26 -13.63 -19.00
CA PRO A 41 -0.57 -14.11 -17.81
C PRO A 41 0.66 -13.26 -17.49
N LEU A 42 0.98 -13.16 -16.21
CA LEU A 42 2.15 -12.43 -15.75
C LEU A 42 3.45 -13.12 -16.15
N SER A 43 4.45 -12.31 -16.49
CA SER A 43 5.80 -12.82 -16.75
C SER A 43 6.55 -13.13 -15.45
N TRP A 44 7.55 -14.01 -15.54
CA TRP A 44 8.42 -14.37 -14.43
C TRP A 44 9.09 -13.15 -13.77
N ASN A 45 9.66 -12.25 -14.59
CA ASN A 45 10.34 -11.06 -14.09
C ASN A 45 9.41 -10.12 -13.31
N VAL A 46 8.14 -10.04 -13.72
CA VAL A 46 7.15 -9.26 -12.97
C VAL A 46 6.84 -9.92 -11.63
N ALA A 47 6.64 -11.23 -11.57
CA ALA A 47 6.43 -11.95 -10.32
C ALA A 47 7.60 -11.76 -9.34
N VAL A 48 8.83 -11.92 -9.83
CA VAL A 48 10.06 -11.71 -9.04
C VAL A 48 10.12 -10.30 -8.46
N LYS A 49 9.73 -9.27 -9.22
CA LYS A 49 9.69 -7.87 -8.74
C LYS A 49 8.83 -7.72 -7.46
N PHE A 50 7.64 -8.31 -7.44
CA PHE A 50 6.75 -8.26 -6.27
C PHE A 50 7.26 -9.11 -5.10
N LEU A 51 7.81 -10.29 -5.39
CA LEU A 51 8.35 -11.21 -4.39
C LEU A 51 9.60 -10.61 -3.72
N MET A 52 10.53 -10.03 -4.47
CA MET A 52 11.70 -9.34 -3.92
C MET A 52 11.32 -8.21 -2.95
N ALA A 53 10.24 -7.48 -3.25
CA ALA A 53 9.73 -6.43 -2.37
C ALA A 53 9.16 -6.97 -1.03
N ARG A 54 8.90 -8.27 -0.94
CA ARG A 54 8.34 -8.95 0.25
C ARG A 54 9.21 -10.10 0.79
N LYS A 55 10.46 -10.19 0.33
CA LYS A 55 11.41 -11.26 0.69
C LYS A 55 10.85 -12.65 0.36
N PHE A 56 10.28 -12.79 -0.84
CA PHE A 56 9.69 -14.02 -1.37
C PHE A 56 8.54 -14.62 -0.52
N ASP A 57 7.90 -13.78 0.29
CA ASP A 57 6.64 -14.13 0.93
C ASP A 57 5.48 -14.00 -0.05
N VAL A 58 4.95 -15.14 -0.47
CA VAL A 58 3.96 -15.25 -1.55
C VAL A 58 2.68 -14.47 -1.21
N LEU A 59 2.12 -14.67 -0.01
CA LEU A 59 0.87 -14.01 0.38
C LEU A 59 1.02 -12.49 0.41
N ARG A 60 2.08 -11.98 1.05
CA ARG A 60 2.33 -10.53 1.11
C ARG A 60 2.67 -9.94 -0.26
N ALA A 61 3.25 -10.72 -1.17
CA ALA A 61 3.51 -10.30 -2.54
C ALA A 61 2.21 -10.19 -3.36
N ILE A 62 1.27 -11.13 -3.19
CA ILE A 62 -0.07 -11.08 -3.81
C ILE A 62 -0.83 -9.84 -3.33
N GLU A 63 -0.85 -9.58 -2.02
CA GLU A 63 -1.47 -8.37 -1.46
C GLU A 63 -0.86 -7.07 -2.05
N LEU A 64 0.47 -7.03 -2.15
CA LEU A 64 1.18 -5.91 -2.77
C LEU A 64 0.80 -5.75 -4.25
N PHE A 65 0.69 -6.84 -5.01
CA PHE A 65 0.30 -6.81 -6.42
C PHE A 65 -1.09 -6.16 -6.60
N HIS A 66 -2.09 -6.61 -5.83
CA HIS A 66 -3.43 -6.03 -5.88
C HIS A 66 -3.44 -4.57 -5.42
N SER A 67 -2.71 -4.23 -4.35
CA SER A 67 -2.60 -2.85 -3.85
C SER A 67 -1.95 -1.92 -4.87
N TYR A 68 -0.90 -2.37 -5.56
CA TYR A 68 -0.22 -1.63 -6.60
C TYR A 68 -1.13 -1.38 -7.81
N ARG A 69 -1.83 -2.42 -8.28
CA ARG A 69 -2.79 -2.32 -9.40
C ARG A 69 -3.91 -1.32 -9.08
N GLU A 70 -4.52 -1.45 -7.91
CA GLU A 70 -5.62 -0.57 -7.49
C GLU A 70 -5.16 0.89 -7.34
N THR A 71 -3.94 1.11 -6.86
CA THR A 71 -3.38 2.46 -6.75
C THR A 71 -3.15 3.09 -8.12
N ARG A 72 -2.55 2.35 -9.07
CA ARG A 72 -2.38 2.85 -10.44
C ARG A 72 -3.71 3.15 -11.11
N ARG A 73 -4.72 2.29 -10.91
CA ARG A 73 -6.08 2.51 -11.42
C ARG A 73 -6.71 3.78 -10.85
N LYS A 74 -6.74 3.91 -9.51
CA LYS A 74 -7.34 5.05 -8.80
C LYS A 74 -6.71 6.39 -9.19
N GLU A 75 -5.40 6.39 -9.40
CA GLU A 75 -4.63 7.59 -9.72
C GLU A 75 -4.49 7.83 -11.23
N GLY A 76 -5.11 7.01 -12.09
CA GLY A 76 -5.07 7.18 -13.55
C GLY A 76 -3.68 6.98 -14.15
N ILE A 77 -2.89 6.09 -13.57
CA ILE A 77 -1.50 5.80 -13.96
C ILE A 77 -1.52 4.58 -14.88
N VAL A 78 -2.05 4.79 -16.06
CA VAL A 78 -2.28 3.73 -17.05
C VAL A 78 -2.04 4.27 -18.44
N LYS A 79 -1.42 3.50 -19.33
CA LYS A 79 -1.03 3.93 -20.68
C LYS A 79 -0.27 5.25 -20.64
N LEU A 80 0.70 5.36 -19.72
CA LEU A 80 1.51 6.56 -19.62
C LEU A 80 2.31 6.75 -20.91
N LYS A 81 2.22 7.95 -21.48
CA LYS A 81 2.94 8.32 -22.69
C LYS A 81 4.01 9.34 -22.34
N PRO A 82 5.23 8.88 -21.97
CA PRO A 82 6.27 9.76 -21.43
C PRO A 82 6.83 10.77 -22.45
N HIS A 83 6.52 10.60 -23.74
CA HIS A 83 6.87 11.53 -24.81
C HIS A 83 5.80 12.58 -25.11
N GLU A 84 4.58 12.43 -24.58
CA GLU A 84 3.48 13.38 -24.80
C GLU A 84 3.41 14.40 -23.65
N GLU A 85 3.02 15.63 -23.97
CA GLU A 85 2.71 16.65 -22.97
C GLU A 85 1.35 16.36 -22.30
N PRO A 86 1.17 16.69 -21.01
CA PRO A 86 2.08 17.42 -20.12
C PRO A 86 3.11 16.53 -19.38
N LEU A 87 3.07 15.20 -19.57
CA LEU A 87 3.89 14.25 -18.81
C LEU A 87 5.38 14.40 -19.12
N ARG A 88 5.74 14.62 -20.39
CA ARG A 88 7.12 14.78 -20.83
C ARG A 88 7.82 15.94 -20.12
N SER A 89 7.23 17.14 -20.12
CA SER A 89 7.82 18.30 -19.43
C SER A 89 7.91 18.09 -17.92
N GLU A 90 6.94 17.38 -17.33
CA GLU A 90 6.96 17.07 -15.91
C GLU A 90 8.09 16.08 -15.54
N ILE A 91 8.30 15.03 -16.33
CA ILE A 91 9.44 14.10 -16.18
C ILE A 91 10.76 14.86 -16.32
N LEU A 92 10.87 15.75 -17.30
CA LEU A 92 12.10 16.50 -17.58
C LEU A 92 12.31 17.73 -16.67
N SER A 93 11.36 18.03 -15.78
CA SER A 93 11.44 19.20 -14.89
C SER A 93 12.57 19.10 -13.85
N GLY A 94 13.11 17.91 -13.62
CA GLY A 94 14.13 17.64 -12.61
C GLY A 94 13.63 17.76 -11.16
N LYS A 95 12.33 18.00 -10.93
CA LYS A 95 11.79 18.07 -9.56
C LYS A 95 11.76 16.71 -8.88
N PHE A 96 11.64 15.63 -9.65
CA PHE A 96 11.82 14.26 -9.19
C PHE A 96 12.87 13.56 -10.06
N THR A 97 13.89 12.98 -9.45
CA THR A 97 15.03 12.39 -10.16
C THR A 97 15.51 11.13 -9.45
N ILE A 98 15.88 10.12 -10.22
CA ILE A 98 16.58 8.93 -9.73
C ILE A 98 18.08 9.14 -9.97
N LEU A 99 18.86 9.21 -8.90
CA LEU A 99 20.31 9.43 -9.03
C LEU A 99 20.98 8.19 -9.67
N ASN A 100 22.02 8.42 -10.46
CA ASN A 100 22.86 7.36 -11.05
C ASN A 100 23.81 6.71 -10.03
N VAL A 101 23.89 7.28 -8.83
CA VAL A 101 24.61 6.74 -7.69
C VAL A 101 23.64 6.00 -6.76
N ARG A 102 24.18 5.01 -6.07
CA ARG A 102 23.47 4.24 -5.05
C ARG A 102 24.01 4.57 -3.67
N ASP A 103 23.24 4.25 -2.63
CA ASP A 103 23.76 4.30 -1.28
C ASP A 103 24.79 3.18 -1.03
N PRO A 104 25.54 3.18 0.09
CA PRO A 104 26.51 2.13 0.42
C PRO A 104 25.92 0.71 0.51
N THR A 105 24.60 0.61 0.64
CA THR A 105 23.87 -0.66 0.72
C THR A 105 23.28 -1.08 -0.63
N GLY A 106 23.64 -0.38 -1.72
CA GLY A 106 23.20 -0.64 -3.10
C GLY A 106 21.77 -0.16 -3.41
N ALA A 107 21.13 0.57 -2.51
CA ALA A 107 19.78 1.10 -2.70
C ALA A 107 19.80 2.28 -3.69
N SER A 108 18.82 2.33 -4.58
CA SER A 108 18.66 3.46 -5.49
C SER A 108 18.16 4.69 -4.72
N ILE A 109 18.65 5.87 -5.07
CA ILE A 109 18.33 7.13 -4.40
C ILE A 109 17.34 7.92 -5.27
N ALA A 110 16.12 8.10 -4.75
CA ALA A 110 15.10 8.94 -5.35
C ALA A 110 15.09 10.31 -4.67
N LEU A 111 15.29 11.37 -5.43
CA LEU A 111 15.37 12.75 -4.95
C LEU A 111 14.15 13.55 -5.43
N PHE A 112 13.45 14.18 -4.50
CA PHE A 112 12.42 15.18 -4.80
C PHE A 112 12.89 16.56 -4.33
N THR A 113 13.02 17.51 -5.26
CA THR A 113 13.49 18.87 -5.03
C THR A 113 12.30 19.83 -4.92
N ALA A 114 11.89 20.17 -3.70
CA ALA A 114 10.65 20.90 -3.44
C ALA A 114 10.62 22.30 -4.08
N ARG A 115 11.75 23.02 -4.13
CA ARG A 115 11.80 24.37 -4.72
C ARG A 115 11.43 24.42 -6.22
N LEU A 116 11.56 23.30 -6.94
CA LEU A 116 11.20 23.18 -8.36
C LEU A 116 9.72 22.82 -8.58
N HIS A 117 9.00 22.46 -7.50
CA HIS A 117 7.59 22.13 -7.59
C HIS A 117 6.74 23.40 -7.49
N HIS A 118 6.02 23.71 -8.56
CA HIS A 118 5.13 24.87 -8.66
C HIS A 118 3.69 24.38 -8.94
N PRO A 119 2.84 24.21 -7.91
CA PRO A 119 1.47 23.69 -8.04
C PRO A 119 0.59 24.45 -9.03
N HIS A 120 0.84 25.76 -9.21
CA HIS A 120 0.08 26.59 -10.16
C HIS A 120 0.48 26.36 -11.63
N LYS A 121 1.61 25.71 -11.91
CA LYS A 121 2.14 25.47 -13.27
C LYS A 121 1.99 24.03 -13.73
N SER A 122 1.89 23.08 -12.80
CA SER A 122 1.76 21.64 -13.09
C SER A 122 0.51 21.12 -12.44
N VAL A 123 -0.30 20.35 -13.16
CA VAL A 123 -1.46 19.70 -12.55
C VAL A 123 -0.97 18.55 -11.66
N GLN A 124 -1.43 18.51 -10.41
CA GLN A 124 -1.01 17.55 -9.39
C GLN A 124 -0.98 16.08 -9.87
N HIS A 125 -1.96 15.66 -10.68
CA HIS A 125 -2.03 14.29 -11.21
C HIS A 125 -0.85 13.96 -12.14
N VAL A 126 -0.37 14.92 -12.94
CA VAL A 126 0.76 14.74 -13.85
C VAL A 126 2.07 14.57 -13.05
N VAL A 127 2.22 15.34 -11.97
CA VAL A 127 3.37 15.20 -11.04
C VAL A 127 3.44 13.80 -10.47
N LEU A 128 2.29 13.27 -10.04
CA LEU A 128 2.19 11.92 -9.51
C LEU A 128 2.48 10.85 -10.58
N GLN A 129 1.96 11.02 -11.81
CA GLN A 129 2.26 10.12 -12.93
C GLN A 129 3.76 10.10 -13.26
N ALA A 130 4.42 11.26 -13.31
CA ALA A 130 5.86 11.36 -13.55
C ALA A 130 6.68 10.70 -12.44
N LEU A 131 6.30 10.91 -11.17
CA LEU A 131 6.94 10.28 -10.03
C LEU A 131 6.82 8.76 -10.08
N PHE A 132 5.62 8.24 -10.37
CA PHE A 132 5.39 6.81 -10.52
C PHE A 132 6.18 6.22 -11.68
N TYR A 133 6.15 6.88 -12.83
CA TYR A 133 6.88 6.46 -14.01
C TYR A 133 8.38 6.31 -13.72
N LEU A 134 9.00 7.31 -13.09
CA LEU A 134 10.42 7.30 -12.75
C LEU A 134 10.75 6.23 -11.69
N LEU A 135 9.88 6.03 -10.70
CA LEU A 135 10.04 4.94 -9.75
C LEU A 135 9.92 3.56 -10.41
N ASP A 136 8.97 3.37 -11.33
CA ASP A 136 8.82 2.10 -12.07
C ASP A 136 10.09 1.77 -12.85
N ARG A 137 10.64 2.77 -13.55
CA ARG A 137 11.92 2.63 -14.25
C ARG A 137 13.09 2.32 -13.31
N ALA A 138 13.11 2.91 -12.11
CA ALA A 138 14.15 2.62 -11.11
C ALA A 138 14.13 1.16 -10.65
N VAL A 139 12.92 0.56 -10.55
CA VAL A 139 12.72 -0.82 -10.10
C VAL A 139 12.90 -1.85 -11.23
N ASP A 140 13.09 -1.42 -12.48
CA ASP A 140 13.46 -2.36 -13.55
C ASP A 140 14.87 -2.96 -13.33
N SER A 141 15.75 -2.28 -12.58
CA SER A 141 17.05 -2.82 -12.16
C SER A 141 16.91 -3.82 -10.99
N PHE A 142 17.51 -5.00 -11.13
CA PHE A 142 17.51 -6.03 -10.08
C PHE A 142 18.22 -5.58 -8.81
N GLU A 143 19.26 -4.75 -8.91
CA GLU A 143 19.91 -4.16 -7.74
C GLU A 143 18.93 -3.31 -6.93
N THR A 144 18.05 -2.55 -7.59
CA THR A 144 17.02 -1.77 -6.91
C THR A 144 15.94 -2.66 -6.28
N GLN A 145 15.54 -3.75 -6.94
CA GLN A 145 14.60 -4.72 -6.37
C GLN A 145 15.19 -5.40 -5.12
N ARG A 146 16.49 -5.72 -5.16
CA ARG A 146 17.24 -6.40 -4.08
C ARG A 146 17.64 -5.47 -2.93
N ASN A 147 17.95 -4.22 -3.21
CA ASN A 147 18.46 -3.30 -2.20
C ASN A 147 17.44 -2.21 -1.83
N GLY A 148 16.37 -2.04 -2.58
CA GLY A 148 15.32 -1.08 -2.28
C GLY A 148 15.68 0.37 -2.63
N LEU A 149 14.97 1.29 -1.98
CA LEU A 149 14.98 2.72 -2.26
C LEU A 149 15.31 3.53 -1.01
N VAL A 150 16.10 4.58 -1.19
CA VAL A 150 16.24 5.70 -0.26
C VAL A 150 15.56 6.92 -0.90
N PHE A 151 14.62 7.52 -0.18
CA PHE A 151 13.90 8.70 -0.66
C PHE A 151 14.45 9.95 0.02
N ILE A 152 14.84 10.96 -0.74
CA ILE A 152 15.30 12.26 -0.24
C ILE A 152 14.28 13.31 -0.67
N TYR A 153 13.72 14.03 0.29
CA TYR A 153 12.89 15.21 0.05
C TYR A 153 13.71 16.46 0.40
N ASP A 154 14.32 17.07 -0.62
CA ASP A 154 15.07 18.33 -0.48
C ASP A 154 14.11 19.51 -0.40
N MET A 155 13.96 20.06 0.81
CA MET A 155 13.15 21.24 1.09
C MET A 155 13.98 22.54 1.13
N CYS A 156 15.28 22.48 0.84
CA CYS A 156 16.15 23.66 0.89
C CYS A 156 15.68 24.73 -0.11
N GLY A 157 15.40 25.93 0.40
CA GLY A 157 14.93 27.06 -0.40
C GLY A 157 13.47 26.92 -0.88
N SER A 158 12.69 26.01 -0.30
CA SER A 158 11.26 25.87 -0.59
C SER A 158 10.38 26.77 0.28
N ASN A 159 9.28 27.23 -0.31
CA ASN A 159 8.25 28.03 0.34
C ASN A 159 6.96 27.23 0.51
N TYR A 160 6.02 27.73 1.31
CA TYR A 160 4.73 27.09 1.52
C TYR A 160 3.95 26.86 0.20
N THR A 161 4.10 27.77 -0.77
CA THR A 161 3.46 27.66 -2.09
C THR A 161 4.02 26.52 -2.95
N ASN A 162 5.18 25.97 -2.60
CA ASN A 162 5.74 24.79 -3.27
C ASN A 162 5.18 23.47 -2.72
N PHE A 163 4.35 23.48 -1.67
CA PHE A 163 3.92 22.27 -0.98
C PHE A 163 2.44 21.96 -1.20
N GLU A 164 2.14 20.73 -1.61
CA GLU A 164 0.78 20.20 -1.70
C GLU A 164 0.58 19.04 -0.73
N LEU A 165 -0.26 19.25 0.28
CA LEU A 165 -0.53 18.25 1.33
C LEU A 165 -1.03 16.93 0.73
N ASP A 166 -1.92 17.00 -0.25
CA ASP A 166 -2.51 15.80 -0.85
C ASP A 166 -1.51 15.05 -1.73
N LEU A 167 -0.57 15.73 -2.38
CA LEU A 167 0.53 15.07 -3.10
C LEU A 167 1.41 14.31 -2.11
N GLY A 168 1.77 14.96 -0.99
CA GLY A 168 2.53 14.33 0.10
C GLY A 168 1.84 13.08 0.66
N LYS A 169 0.52 13.13 0.90
CA LYS A 169 -0.27 11.95 1.33
C LYS A 169 -0.22 10.83 0.31
N LYS A 170 -0.39 11.14 -0.98
CA LYS A 170 -0.35 10.15 -2.07
C LYS A 170 1.02 9.48 -2.15
N VAL A 171 2.10 10.27 -2.25
CA VAL A 171 3.48 9.76 -2.26
C VAL A 171 3.76 8.89 -1.03
N LEU A 172 3.32 9.33 0.15
CA LEU A 172 3.51 8.54 1.35
C LEU A 172 2.74 7.22 1.33
N ASN A 173 1.53 7.18 0.78
CA ASN A 173 0.78 5.94 0.61
C ASN A 173 1.47 4.96 -0.35
N LEU A 174 2.17 5.46 -1.38
CA LEU A 174 3.03 4.62 -2.24
C LEU A 174 4.15 3.98 -1.43
N LEU A 175 4.85 4.82 -0.68
CA LEU A 175 5.98 4.47 0.16
C LEU A 175 5.61 3.53 1.33
N LYS A 176 4.34 3.53 1.79
CA LYS A 176 3.82 2.64 2.84
C LYS A 176 3.68 1.18 2.42
N GLY A 177 3.73 0.88 1.13
CA GLY A 177 3.69 -0.50 0.65
C GLY A 177 2.79 -0.77 -0.54
N ALA A 178 2.27 0.27 -1.21
CA ALA A 178 1.56 0.12 -2.49
C ALA A 178 2.51 0.12 -3.70
N PHE A 179 3.82 0.26 -3.48
CA PHE A 179 4.83 0.25 -4.54
C PHE A 179 5.76 -0.97 -4.41
N PRO A 180 6.15 -1.66 -5.50
CA PRO A 180 6.92 -2.91 -5.47
C PRO A 180 8.42 -2.69 -5.25
N ALA A 181 8.76 -1.89 -4.23
CA ALA A 181 10.13 -1.70 -3.76
C ALA A 181 10.17 -1.60 -2.24
N ARG A 182 11.32 -1.93 -1.67
CA ARG A 182 11.57 -1.77 -0.23
C ARG A 182 12.04 -0.35 0.07
N LEU A 183 11.23 0.42 0.78
CA LEU A 183 11.68 1.70 1.31
C LEU A 183 12.62 1.47 2.50
N LYS A 184 13.90 1.79 2.34
CA LYS A 184 14.90 1.71 3.42
C LYS A 184 14.83 2.93 4.33
N LYS A 185 14.81 4.13 3.74
CA LYS A 185 14.95 5.39 4.48
C LYS A 185 14.26 6.52 3.73
N VAL A 186 13.70 7.48 4.47
CA VAL A 186 13.17 8.75 3.95
C VAL A 186 13.89 9.89 4.67
N LEU A 187 14.64 10.70 3.94
CA LEU A 187 15.38 11.85 4.45
C LEU A 187 14.66 13.13 4.03
N ILE A 188 14.09 13.86 4.98
CA ILE A 188 13.52 15.19 4.73
C ILE A 188 14.59 16.20 5.12
N VAL A 189 15.16 16.90 4.14
CA VAL A 189 16.35 17.73 4.32
C VAL A 189 16.00 19.21 4.24
N GLY A 190 16.49 19.99 5.20
CA GLY A 190 16.35 21.45 5.16
C GLY A 190 14.90 21.92 5.29
N ALA A 191 14.06 21.16 6.00
CA ALA A 191 12.65 21.48 6.21
C ALA A 191 12.47 22.85 6.88
N PRO A 192 11.75 23.80 6.24
CA PRO A 192 11.40 25.07 6.88
C PRO A 192 10.50 24.87 8.10
N ILE A 193 10.45 25.87 9.00
CA ILE A 193 9.64 25.81 10.23
C ILE A 193 8.16 25.53 9.93
N TRP A 194 7.61 26.12 8.85
CA TRP A 194 6.22 25.94 8.47
C TRP A 194 5.87 24.47 8.17
N PHE A 195 6.84 23.63 7.77
CA PHE A 195 6.61 22.21 7.44
C PHE A 195 6.20 21.37 8.66
N ARG A 196 6.44 21.86 9.88
CA ARG A 196 6.00 21.17 11.11
C ARG A 196 4.50 20.91 11.14
N VAL A 197 3.69 21.83 10.60
CA VAL A 197 2.22 21.72 10.57
C VAL A 197 1.73 20.61 9.61
N PRO A 198 2.06 20.63 8.31
CA PRO A 198 1.65 19.53 7.43
C PRO A 198 2.28 18.20 7.83
N TYR A 199 3.51 18.19 8.35
CA TYR A 199 4.12 16.96 8.85
C TYR A 199 3.34 16.37 10.03
N SER A 200 2.86 17.18 10.98
CA SER A 200 2.07 16.66 12.11
C SER A 200 0.80 15.98 11.63
N ILE A 201 0.10 16.56 10.65
CA ILE A 201 -1.10 15.99 10.02
C ILE A 201 -0.75 14.66 9.32
N ILE A 202 0.28 14.65 8.48
CA ILE A 202 0.72 13.46 7.75
C ILE A 202 1.16 12.35 8.72
N SER A 203 1.80 12.72 9.83
CA SER A 203 2.35 11.78 10.81
C SER A 203 1.28 10.98 11.55
N LEU A 204 0.05 11.49 11.64
CA LEU A 204 -1.10 10.75 12.20
C LEU A 204 -1.50 9.55 11.33
N LEU A 205 -1.16 9.59 10.03
CA LEU A 205 -1.46 8.50 9.10
C LEU A 205 -0.36 7.43 9.07
N LEU A 206 0.75 7.62 9.78
CA LEU A 206 1.92 6.75 9.77
C LEU A 206 1.84 5.67 10.85
N LYS A 207 1.95 4.40 10.44
CA LYS A 207 2.28 3.28 11.34
C LYS A 207 3.74 3.40 11.81
N ASP A 208 4.04 2.87 12.98
CA ASP A 208 5.36 3.00 13.63
C ASP A 208 6.53 2.60 12.72
N LYS A 209 6.39 1.46 12.02
CA LYS A 209 7.41 0.95 11.09
C LYS A 209 7.79 1.90 9.93
N VAL A 210 6.85 2.73 9.48
CA VAL A 210 7.14 3.73 8.42
C VAL A 210 7.65 5.01 9.04
N ARG A 211 7.11 5.41 10.20
CA ARG A 211 7.57 6.57 10.97
C ARG A 211 9.04 6.46 11.33
N GLU A 212 9.50 5.28 11.76
CA GLU A 212 10.91 4.99 12.08
C GLU A 212 11.87 5.18 10.89
N ARG A 213 11.36 5.09 9.65
CA ARG A 213 12.17 5.27 8.44
C ARG A 213 12.31 6.72 8.03
N ILE A 214 11.48 7.62 8.56
CA ILE A 214 11.47 9.05 8.23
C ILE A 214 12.37 9.81 9.20
N GLN A 215 13.32 10.56 8.65
CA GLN A 215 14.25 11.38 9.41
C GLN A 215 14.25 12.80 8.84
N ILE A 216 14.01 13.78 9.71
CA ILE A 216 14.07 15.21 9.36
C ILE A 216 15.46 15.71 9.76
N LEU A 217 16.23 16.19 8.79
CA LEU A 217 17.63 16.54 8.95
C LEU A 217 17.88 18.00 8.55
N LYS A 218 18.84 18.65 9.20
CA LYS A 218 19.48 19.86 8.67
C LYS A 218 20.41 19.48 7.52
N THR A 219 20.66 20.42 6.61
CA THR A 219 21.57 20.19 5.47
C THR A 219 22.97 19.75 5.90
N SER A 220 23.46 20.24 7.06
CA SER A 220 24.75 19.83 7.63
C SER A 220 24.80 18.38 8.12
N GLU A 221 23.65 17.77 8.43
CA GLU A 221 23.55 16.44 9.04
C GLU A 221 23.44 15.33 8.00
N VAL A 222 23.10 15.65 6.73
CA VAL A 222 22.84 14.65 5.67
C VAL A 222 24.04 13.72 5.46
N THR A 223 25.26 14.27 5.53
CA THR A 223 26.51 13.51 5.33
C THR A 223 26.79 12.46 6.41
N GLN A 224 26.09 12.52 7.55
CA GLN A 224 26.14 11.49 8.59
C GLN A 224 25.27 10.27 8.23
N HIS A 225 24.34 10.45 7.28
CA HIS A 225 23.35 9.43 6.88
C HIS A 225 23.65 8.83 5.51
N LEU A 226 24.32 9.58 4.62
CA LEU A 226 24.75 9.16 3.29
C LEU A 226 26.14 9.76 2.98
N PRO A 227 27.08 9.00 2.37
CA PRO A 227 28.37 9.54 1.96
C PRO A 227 28.23 10.68 0.95
N ARG A 228 29.26 11.52 0.87
CA ARG A 228 29.31 12.65 -0.06
C ARG A 228 29.30 12.21 -1.52
N GLU A 229 29.84 11.03 -1.83
CA GLU A 229 29.80 10.46 -3.19
C GLU A 229 28.37 10.14 -3.65
N CYS A 230 27.43 9.91 -2.72
CA CYS A 230 26.04 9.56 -3.01
C CYS A 230 25.12 10.79 -3.08
N LEU A 231 25.64 11.98 -2.72
CA LEU A 231 24.85 13.17 -2.49
C LEU A 231 25.07 14.25 -3.56
N PRO A 232 24.03 14.98 -3.94
CA PRO A 232 24.13 16.17 -4.77
C PRO A 232 24.99 17.27 -4.14
N GLU A 233 25.62 18.12 -4.97
CA GLU A 233 26.41 19.28 -4.52
C GLU A 233 25.59 20.22 -3.60
N ASN A 234 24.31 20.46 -3.92
CA ASN A 234 23.44 21.30 -3.10
C ASN A 234 23.08 20.69 -1.73
N LEU A 235 23.33 19.39 -1.53
CA LEU A 235 23.16 18.69 -0.25
C LEU A 235 24.51 18.39 0.42
N GLY A 236 25.60 18.99 -0.06
CA GLY A 236 26.95 18.85 0.51
C GLY A 236 27.73 17.63 0.01
N GLY A 237 27.32 17.04 -1.12
CA GLY A 237 28.04 15.95 -1.78
C GLY A 237 28.83 16.36 -3.02
N TYR A 238 29.21 15.37 -3.84
CA TYR A 238 30.03 15.55 -5.05
C TYR A 238 29.28 15.25 -6.36
N VAL A 239 28.02 14.81 -6.27
CA VAL A 239 27.22 14.46 -7.45
C VAL A 239 26.73 15.75 -8.11
N LYS A 240 27.22 16.00 -9.32
CA LYS A 240 26.69 17.06 -10.18
C LYS A 240 25.40 16.57 -10.80
N ILE A 241 24.28 17.23 -10.50
CA ILE A 241 22.99 16.91 -11.15
C ILE A 241 22.84 17.77 -12.40
N ASP A 242 22.83 17.14 -13.57
CA ASP A 242 22.28 17.74 -14.78
C ASP A 242 20.77 17.49 -14.82
N LEU A 243 20.00 18.42 -14.26
CA LEU A 243 18.54 18.31 -14.09
C LEU A 243 17.82 18.08 -15.42
N ALA A 244 18.34 18.62 -16.52
CA ALA A 244 17.74 18.49 -17.84
C ALA A 244 18.05 17.12 -18.43
N SER A 245 19.31 16.70 -18.47
CA SER A 245 19.75 15.49 -19.20
C SER A 245 19.45 14.18 -18.48
N TRP A 246 19.36 14.16 -17.16
CA TRP A 246 19.33 12.90 -16.41
C TRP A 246 18.08 12.06 -16.64
N ASN A 247 16.92 12.71 -16.61
CA ASN A 247 15.66 11.99 -16.77
C ASN A 247 15.41 11.56 -18.24
N PHE A 248 16.15 12.10 -19.22
CA PHE A 248 16.08 11.63 -20.60
C PHE A 248 16.46 10.16 -20.74
N GLN A 249 17.37 9.64 -19.91
CA GLN A 249 17.75 8.22 -19.96
C GLN A 249 16.58 7.28 -19.62
N PHE A 250 15.57 7.79 -18.91
CA PHE A 250 14.37 7.05 -18.54
C PHE A 250 13.24 7.21 -19.55
N LEU A 251 13.40 8.04 -20.60
CA LEU A 251 12.46 8.07 -21.71
C LEU A 251 12.73 6.87 -22.63
N PRO A 252 11.72 6.04 -22.96
CA PRO A 252 11.93 4.88 -23.80
C PRO A 252 12.30 5.33 -25.21
N GLN A 253 13.03 4.51 -25.97
CA GLN A 253 13.14 4.72 -27.41
C GLN A 253 11.73 4.69 -28.02
N MET A 254 11.46 5.43 -29.12
CA MET A 254 10.10 5.57 -29.68
C MET A 254 9.41 4.24 -30.05
N ASN A 255 10.17 3.14 -30.11
CA ASN A 255 9.70 1.77 -30.34
C ASN A 255 9.54 0.96 -29.04
N GLY A 256 9.28 1.61 -27.91
CA GLY A 256 9.17 0.96 -26.60
C GLY A 256 8.03 -0.07 -26.55
N HIS A 257 8.30 -1.21 -25.91
CA HIS A 257 7.26 -2.19 -25.60
C HIS A 257 6.21 -1.56 -24.66
N PRO A 258 4.91 -1.84 -24.87
CA PRO A 258 3.85 -1.38 -23.97
C PRO A 258 4.11 -1.84 -22.53
N ASP A 259 3.72 -1.03 -21.55
CA ASP A 259 3.87 -1.38 -20.13
C ASP A 259 3.12 -2.71 -19.89
N PRO A 260 3.79 -3.77 -19.38
CA PRO A 260 3.17 -5.07 -19.18
C PRO A 260 1.98 -5.02 -18.21
N PHE A 261 1.85 -3.95 -17.42
CA PHE A 261 0.72 -3.74 -16.54
C PHE A 261 -0.44 -3.02 -17.20
N ASP A 262 -0.30 -2.38 -18.37
CA ASP A 262 -1.39 -1.60 -18.97
C ASP A 262 -2.61 -2.47 -19.27
N GLU A 263 -2.44 -3.67 -19.83
CA GLU A 263 -3.55 -4.61 -20.06
C GLU A 263 -4.20 -5.06 -18.74
N ILE A 264 -3.37 -5.34 -17.72
CA ILE A 264 -3.81 -5.83 -16.41
C ILE A 264 -4.54 -4.73 -15.61
N ILE A 265 -4.13 -3.48 -15.76
CA ILE A 265 -4.71 -2.33 -15.05
C ILE A 265 -5.97 -1.82 -15.76
N LEU A 266 -6.01 -1.86 -17.08
CA LEU A 266 -7.14 -1.39 -17.89
C LEU A 266 -8.31 -2.35 -17.95
N PHE A 267 -8.12 -3.62 -17.56
CA PHE A 267 -9.23 -4.52 -17.42
C PHE A 267 -10.17 -4.01 -16.33
N SER A 268 -11.24 -3.35 -16.75
CA SER A 268 -12.40 -3.06 -15.95
C SER A 268 -13.05 -4.39 -15.56
N LEU A 269 -13.08 -4.68 -14.25
CA LEU A 269 -14.29 -5.31 -13.74
C LEU A 269 -15.47 -4.44 -14.20
N PRO A 270 -16.57 -5.01 -14.73
CA PRO A 270 -17.75 -4.24 -15.09
C PRO A 270 -18.12 -3.27 -13.95
N PRO A 271 -18.65 -2.06 -14.22
CA PRO A 271 -19.07 -1.11 -13.18
C PRO A 271 -20.22 -1.57 -12.28
N ALA A 272 -20.49 -2.88 -12.21
CA ALA A 272 -21.45 -3.48 -11.31
C ALA A 272 -20.82 -4.74 -10.70
N LEU A 273 -20.93 -4.83 -9.37
CA LEU A 273 -20.51 -5.93 -8.47
C LEU A 273 -19.11 -5.72 -7.84
N ASP A 274 -18.98 -4.65 -7.07
CA ASP A 274 -18.11 -4.62 -5.88
C ASP A 274 -18.67 -5.59 -4.80
N TRP A 275 -18.72 -6.88 -5.11
CA TRP A 275 -19.04 -7.95 -4.15
C TRP A 275 -17.85 -8.89 -4.00
N ASP A 276 -16.67 -8.34 -3.70
CA ASP A 276 -15.70 -9.10 -2.90
C ASP A 276 -16.15 -9.22 -1.44
N SER A 277 -17.25 -8.54 -1.08
CA SER A 277 -17.88 -8.69 0.22
C SER A 277 -18.55 -10.06 0.34
N VAL A 278 -18.27 -10.79 1.42
CA VAL A 278 -19.05 -12.01 1.75
C VAL A 278 -20.49 -11.67 2.15
N HIS A 279 -20.78 -10.38 2.38
CA HIS A 279 -22.12 -9.84 2.60
C HIS A 279 -22.73 -9.35 1.29
N VAL A 280 -23.89 -9.92 0.96
CA VAL A 280 -24.75 -9.46 -0.14
C VAL A 280 -25.80 -8.50 0.44
N PRO A 281 -26.04 -7.32 -0.15
CA PRO A 281 -27.02 -6.40 0.39
C PRO A 281 -28.41 -6.99 0.33
N GLY A 282 -29.12 -6.88 1.45
CA GLY A 282 -30.53 -7.26 1.52
C GLY A 282 -31.44 -6.20 0.87
N PRO A 283 -32.76 -6.46 0.87
CA PRO A 283 -33.77 -5.55 0.31
C PRO A 283 -33.79 -4.14 0.94
N HIS A 284 -33.27 -4.01 2.15
CA HIS A 284 -33.22 -2.75 2.92
C HIS A 284 -31.84 -2.09 2.88
N ALA A 285 -30.94 -2.53 2.00
CA ALA A 285 -29.63 -1.93 1.89
C ALA A 285 -29.69 -0.51 1.29
N MET A 286 -28.79 0.35 1.75
CA MET A 286 -28.66 1.73 1.30
C MET A 286 -27.28 1.96 0.69
N THR A 287 -27.23 2.73 -0.38
CA THR A 287 -25.99 3.36 -0.86
C THR A 287 -25.49 4.41 0.14
N ILE A 288 -24.24 4.83 0.01
CA ILE A 288 -23.68 5.89 0.88
C ILE A 288 -24.51 7.18 0.78
N GLN A 289 -24.98 7.52 -0.43
CA GLN A 289 -25.78 8.72 -0.63
C GLN A 289 -27.16 8.59 0.04
N GLU A 290 -27.85 7.47 -0.15
CA GLU A 290 -29.14 7.21 0.50
C GLU A 290 -29.00 7.19 2.03
N LEU A 291 -27.90 6.67 2.57
CA LEU A 291 -27.62 6.71 4.00
C LEU A 291 -27.46 8.15 4.51
N LEU A 292 -26.73 9.00 3.77
CA LEU A 292 -26.57 10.42 4.13
C LEU A 292 -27.94 11.13 4.13
N ASP A 293 -28.75 10.88 3.11
CA ASP A 293 -30.10 11.46 2.99
C ASP A 293 -31.02 10.93 4.10
N TYR A 294 -30.93 9.64 4.43
CA TYR A 294 -31.69 9.00 5.51
C TYR A 294 -31.35 9.59 6.87
N VAL A 295 -30.06 9.70 7.21
CA VAL A 295 -29.60 10.28 8.49
C VAL A 295 -29.97 11.75 8.59
N SER A 296 -29.82 12.50 7.49
CA SER A 296 -30.24 13.90 7.40
C SER A 296 -31.76 14.06 7.60
N THR A 297 -32.57 13.13 7.10
CA THR A 297 -34.02 13.16 7.25
C THR A 297 -34.48 12.77 8.65
N ARG A 298 -33.93 11.66 9.20
CA ARG A 298 -34.32 11.12 10.52
C ARG A 298 -33.85 11.98 11.69
N GLN A 299 -32.71 12.66 11.52
CA GLN A 299 -32.04 13.44 12.57
C GLN A 299 -31.73 12.59 13.81
N LYS A 300 -31.01 13.17 14.79
CA LYS A 300 -30.56 12.45 15.99
C LYS A 300 -31.69 11.70 16.72
N ARG A 301 -32.86 12.33 16.83
CA ARG A 301 -34.02 11.75 17.54
C ARG A 301 -34.53 10.50 16.82
N GLY A 302 -34.74 10.55 15.51
CA GLY A 302 -35.25 9.41 14.75
C GLY A 302 -34.29 8.22 14.76
N ILE A 303 -32.98 8.48 14.71
CA ILE A 303 -31.97 7.41 14.83
C ILE A 303 -32.00 6.76 16.23
N TYR A 304 -32.28 7.54 17.28
CA TYR A 304 -32.41 6.99 18.64
C TYR A 304 -33.67 6.12 18.78
N GLU A 305 -34.79 6.55 18.19
CA GLU A 305 -36.03 5.77 18.17
C GLU A 305 -35.80 4.42 17.45
N GLU A 306 -35.10 4.42 16.30
CA GLU A 306 -34.75 3.20 15.56
C GLU A 306 -33.83 2.26 16.38
N TYR A 307 -32.87 2.81 17.13
CA TYR A 307 -32.04 2.00 18.03
C TYR A 307 -32.86 1.31 19.13
N GLU A 308 -33.82 2.01 19.73
CA GLU A 308 -34.69 1.43 20.76
C GLU A 308 -35.61 0.34 20.19
N ASP A 309 -36.06 0.48 18.94
CA ASP A 309 -36.84 -0.55 18.26
C ASP A 309 -35.99 -1.80 18.02
N ILE A 310 -34.77 -1.67 17.50
CA ILE A 310 -33.82 -2.78 17.33
C ILE A 310 -33.54 -3.48 18.66
N ARG A 311 -33.39 -2.71 19.75
CA ARG A 311 -33.12 -3.26 21.09
C ARG A 311 -34.28 -4.11 21.62
N ARG A 312 -35.52 -3.87 21.16
CA ARG A 312 -36.70 -4.66 21.54
C ARG A 312 -36.90 -5.89 20.68
N GLU A 313 -36.22 -5.99 19.55
CA GLU A 313 -36.29 -7.18 18.70
C GLU A 313 -35.63 -8.38 19.38
N ASN A 314 -36.24 -9.55 19.23
CA ASN A 314 -35.61 -10.78 19.68
C ASN A 314 -34.47 -11.14 18.72
N PRO A 315 -33.29 -11.51 19.24
CA PRO A 315 -32.16 -11.89 18.39
C PRO A 315 -32.52 -13.13 17.58
N VAL A 316 -32.24 -13.07 16.27
CA VAL A 316 -32.50 -14.17 15.35
C VAL A 316 -31.44 -15.26 15.53
N GLY A 317 -31.86 -16.52 15.58
CA GLY A 317 -30.97 -17.69 15.68
C GLY A 317 -31.32 -18.60 16.85
N THR A 318 -30.41 -19.53 17.18
CA THR A 318 -30.55 -20.42 18.33
C THR A 318 -29.37 -20.23 19.28
N PHE A 319 -29.63 -20.38 20.58
CA PHE A 319 -28.68 -20.06 21.65
C PHE A 319 -28.62 -21.16 22.72
N HIS A 320 -29.03 -22.38 22.38
CA HIS A 320 -29.24 -23.46 23.34
C HIS A 320 -27.97 -23.83 24.11
N CYS A 321 -26.81 -23.82 23.44
CA CYS A 321 -25.55 -24.15 24.08
C CYS A 321 -25.15 -23.08 25.12
N SER A 322 -25.33 -21.81 24.73
CA SER A 322 -25.05 -20.65 25.59
C SER A 322 -25.97 -20.56 26.80
N MET A 323 -27.23 -21.00 26.66
CA MET A 323 -28.24 -20.96 27.72
C MET A 323 -28.31 -22.24 28.55
N SER A 324 -27.48 -23.24 28.26
CA SER A 324 -27.50 -24.50 29.01
C SER A 324 -27.02 -24.29 30.47
N PRO A 325 -27.64 -24.95 31.48
CA PRO A 325 -27.37 -24.66 32.88
C PRO A 325 -25.88 -24.68 33.28
N GLY A 326 -25.10 -25.64 32.76
CA GLY A 326 -23.67 -25.77 33.06
C GLY A 326 -22.75 -24.80 32.29
N ASN A 327 -23.30 -23.99 31.37
CA ASN A 327 -22.56 -22.98 30.63
C ASN A 327 -22.95 -21.55 31.03
N LEU A 328 -24.07 -21.35 31.72
CA LEU A 328 -24.53 -20.03 32.17
C LEU A 328 -23.48 -19.33 33.04
N GLU A 329 -22.87 -20.07 33.96
CA GLU A 329 -21.83 -19.55 34.85
C GLU A 329 -20.53 -19.16 34.13
N LYS A 330 -20.33 -19.64 32.89
CA LYS A 330 -19.16 -19.32 32.06
C LYS A 330 -19.32 -18.01 31.29
N ASN A 331 -20.53 -17.44 31.29
CA ASN A 331 -20.87 -16.19 30.60
C ASN A 331 -20.75 -15.00 31.55
N ARG A 332 -20.00 -13.98 31.15
CA ARG A 332 -19.92 -12.71 31.87
C ARG A 332 -21.21 -11.90 31.76
N TYR A 333 -21.82 -11.92 30.58
CA TYR A 333 -23.07 -11.23 30.27
C TYR A 333 -24.09 -12.28 29.83
N GLY A 334 -25.06 -12.56 30.70
CA GLY A 334 -26.11 -13.55 30.43
C GLY A 334 -27.13 -13.11 29.39
N ASP A 335 -27.25 -11.80 29.17
CA ASP A 335 -28.10 -11.14 28.18
C ASP A 335 -27.48 -11.06 26.78
N VAL A 336 -26.22 -11.51 26.62
CA VAL A 336 -25.51 -11.55 25.33
C VAL A 336 -25.14 -13.00 24.98
N PRO A 337 -26.12 -13.82 24.54
CA PRO A 337 -25.87 -15.23 24.27
C PRO A 337 -25.08 -15.45 22.97
N CYS A 338 -24.28 -16.52 22.94
CA CYS A 338 -23.55 -16.96 21.75
C CYS A 338 -24.47 -17.74 20.79
N LEU A 339 -24.43 -17.40 19.51
CA LEU A 339 -25.12 -18.12 18.43
C LEU A 339 -24.60 -19.55 18.31
N ASP A 340 -25.49 -20.54 18.28
CA ASP A 340 -25.11 -21.95 18.13
C ASP A 340 -24.46 -22.23 16.76
N GLN A 341 -24.92 -21.53 15.71
CA GLN A 341 -24.53 -21.76 14.32
C GLN A 341 -23.04 -21.44 14.07
N THR A 342 -22.53 -20.40 14.72
CA THR A 342 -21.17 -19.89 14.51
C THR A 342 -20.32 -20.00 15.77
N ARG A 343 -20.77 -20.73 16.80
CA ARG A 343 -20.00 -20.87 18.05
C ARG A 343 -18.62 -21.48 17.80
N VAL A 344 -17.63 -20.94 18.49
CA VAL A 344 -16.30 -21.55 18.60
C VAL A 344 -16.41 -22.76 19.55
N LYS A 345 -15.85 -23.89 19.14
CA LYS A 345 -15.84 -25.13 19.94
C LYS A 345 -14.43 -25.39 20.45
N LEU A 346 -14.30 -25.55 21.76
CA LEU A 346 -13.01 -25.89 22.36
C LEU A 346 -12.67 -27.37 22.16
N THR A 347 -11.39 -27.67 21.94
CA THR A 347 -10.90 -29.05 21.89
C THR A 347 -10.88 -29.64 23.30
N LYS A 348 -11.59 -30.75 23.52
CA LYS A 348 -11.57 -31.47 24.81
C LYS A 348 -10.17 -32.04 25.06
N ARG A 349 -9.51 -31.61 26.15
CA ARG A 349 -8.25 -32.21 26.61
C ARG A 349 -8.55 -33.50 27.37
N SER A 350 -7.74 -34.53 27.14
CA SER A 350 -7.88 -35.84 27.78
C SER A 350 -7.78 -35.72 29.31
N GLY A 351 -8.79 -36.20 30.02
CA GLY A 351 -8.80 -36.30 31.49
C GLY A 351 -9.58 -35.22 32.25
N HIS A 352 -10.27 -34.28 31.58
CA HIS A 352 -11.14 -33.30 32.24
C HIS A 352 -12.58 -33.39 31.71
N THR A 353 -13.56 -33.26 32.61
CA THR A 353 -15.00 -33.18 32.31
C THR A 353 -15.41 -31.79 31.78
N GLN A 354 -14.51 -31.07 31.12
CA GLN A 354 -14.78 -29.72 30.61
C GLN A 354 -15.72 -29.78 29.39
N THR A 355 -16.69 -28.86 29.35
CA THR A 355 -17.59 -28.67 28.20
C THR A 355 -16.79 -28.12 27.01
N ASP A 356 -17.23 -28.36 25.76
CA ASP A 356 -16.61 -27.79 24.55
C ASP A 356 -16.98 -26.31 24.32
N TYR A 357 -17.48 -25.65 25.37
CA TYR A 357 -18.16 -24.37 25.29
C TYR A 357 -17.27 -23.24 25.79
N ILE A 358 -17.26 -22.17 24.99
CA ILE A 358 -16.87 -20.82 25.37
C ILE A 358 -17.88 -19.87 24.72
N ASN A 359 -18.17 -18.75 25.37
CA ASN A 359 -19.00 -17.70 24.78
C ASN A 359 -18.20 -16.95 23.71
N ALA A 360 -18.11 -17.56 22.53
CA ALA A 360 -17.44 -16.99 21.39
C ALA A 360 -18.07 -17.45 20.08
N SER A 361 -18.20 -16.54 19.13
CA SER A 361 -18.72 -16.79 17.79
C SER A 361 -17.73 -16.35 16.73
N PHE A 362 -17.62 -17.13 15.65
CA PHE A 362 -17.00 -16.67 14.42
C PHE A 362 -17.86 -15.57 13.79
N MET A 363 -17.20 -14.51 13.34
CA MET A 363 -17.80 -13.42 12.59
C MET A 363 -17.15 -13.32 11.22
N ASP A 364 -17.98 -13.04 10.22
CA ASP A 364 -17.53 -12.72 8.89
C ASP A 364 -16.83 -11.34 8.91
N GLY A 365 -15.70 -11.25 8.20
CA GLY A 365 -15.10 -9.98 7.84
C GLY A 365 -15.58 -9.55 6.46
N TYR A 366 -15.24 -8.34 6.03
CA TYR A 366 -15.70 -7.80 4.75
C TYR A 366 -15.49 -8.80 3.59
N LYS A 367 -14.27 -9.32 3.40
CA LYS A 367 -13.95 -10.24 2.28
C LYS A 367 -13.82 -11.72 2.62
N GLN A 368 -13.95 -12.10 3.89
CA GLN A 368 -13.64 -13.46 4.33
C GLN A 368 -14.64 -13.92 5.38
N LYS A 369 -15.21 -15.11 5.17
CA LYS A 369 -16.07 -15.76 6.18
C LYS A 369 -15.28 -16.20 7.39
N ASN A 370 -15.86 -16.10 8.58
CA ASN A 370 -15.23 -16.48 9.86
C ASN A 370 -13.85 -15.82 10.10
N ALA A 371 -13.65 -14.59 9.62
CA ALA A 371 -12.37 -13.89 9.73
C ALA A 371 -12.01 -13.49 11.17
N TYR A 372 -13.03 -13.28 12.00
CA TYR A 372 -12.85 -12.81 13.38
C TYR A 372 -13.54 -13.74 14.37
N ILE A 373 -13.10 -13.67 15.63
CA ILE A 373 -13.77 -14.30 16.76
C ILE A 373 -14.20 -13.17 17.70
N GLY A 374 -15.51 -13.05 17.92
CA GLY A 374 -16.03 -12.27 19.04
C GLY A 374 -16.19 -13.14 20.25
N THR A 375 -15.75 -12.67 21.40
CA THR A 375 -15.90 -13.41 22.65
C THR A 375 -16.15 -12.44 23.81
N GLN A 376 -16.81 -12.93 24.85
CA GLN A 376 -16.87 -12.20 26.11
C GLN A 376 -15.52 -12.29 26.85
N GLY A 377 -15.22 -11.29 27.68
CA GLY A 377 -14.01 -11.32 28.50
C GLY A 377 -14.03 -12.52 29.46
N PRO A 378 -12.95 -13.30 29.57
CA PRO A 378 -12.92 -14.54 30.36
C PRO A 378 -13.12 -14.28 31.86
N LEU A 379 -13.71 -15.24 32.54
CA LEU A 379 -13.88 -15.36 33.98
C LEU A 379 -12.97 -16.47 34.52
N GLU A 380 -12.82 -16.55 35.84
CA GLU A 380 -12.03 -17.60 36.50
C GLU A 380 -12.52 -19.01 36.16
N ASN A 381 -13.84 -19.17 36.00
CA ASN A 381 -14.51 -20.43 35.68
C ASN A 381 -14.80 -20.61 34.17
N THR A 382 -14.22 -19.77 33.29
CA THR A 382 -14.47 -19.89 31.84
C THR A 382 -13.86 -21.15 31.23
N TYR A 383 -12.74 -21.66 31.76
CA TYR A 383 -12.00 -22.80 31.19
C TYR A 383 -12.21 -24.08 32.02
#